data_AF-A0A258DY72-F1
#
_entry.id   AF-A0A258DY72-F1
#
_cell.length_a   1.000
_cell.length_b   1.000
_cell.length_c   1.000
_cell.angle_alpha   90.00
_cell.angle_beta   90.00
_cell.angle_gamma   90.00
#
_symmetry.space_group_name_H-M   'P 1'
#
loop_
_entity.id
_entity.type
_entity.pdbx_description
1 polymer ?
#
loop_
_entity_poly.entity_id
_entity_poly.type
_entity_poly.pdbx_seq_one_letter_code
_entity_poly.pdbx_strand_id
1 'polypeptide(L)' 'MNPADFDWSDLRFFLAVARAGKLTLAARHLGVEHSTVSRRLAALETTLGAKLF' A
#
# COMPACT_ATOMS: atom_id res chain seq x y z
N MET A 1 -13.83 13.87 -10.08
CA MET A 1 -12.97 12.83 -9.47
C MET A 1 -11.55 13.16 -9.90
N ASN A 2 -10.75 13.73 -9.00
CA ASN A 2 -9.36 14.07 -9.35
C ASN A 2 -8.56 12.78 -9.44
N PRO A 3 -7.73 12.58 -10.47
CA PRO A 3 -6.83 11.42 -10.58
C PRO A 3 -5.75 11.36 -9.48
N ALA A 4 -5.82 12.23 -8.46
CA ALA A 4 -4.94 12.30 -7.31
C ALA A 4 -5.51 11.64 -6.04
N ASP A 5 -6.82 11.35 -5.96
CA ASP A 5 -7.44 10.86 -4.70
C ASP A 5 -7.43 9.33 -4.57
N PHE A 6 -7.32 8.62 -5.70
CA PHE A 6 -7.18 7.16 -5.77
C PHE A 6 -5.97 6.83 -6.63
N ASP A 7 -4.80 6.84 -6.02
CA ASP A 7 -3.57 6.46 -6.69
C ASP A 7 -3.54 4.93 -6.85
N TRP A 8 -3.68 4.45 -8.08
CA TRP A 8 -3.57 3.03 -8.42
C TRP A 8 -2.23 2.41 -7.98
N SER A 9 -1.21 3.22 -7.72
CA SER A 9 0.05 2.75 -7.14
C SER A 9 -0.15 2.21 -5.72
N ASP A 10 -1.08 2.76 -4.93
CA ASP A 10 -1.37 2.29 -3.57
C ASP A 10 -1.98 0.88 -3.58
N LEU A 11 -2.80 0.55 -4.59
CA LEU A 11 -3.29 -0.81 -4.80
C LEU A 11 -2.16 -1.81 -5.08
N ARG A 12 -1.09 -1.40 -5.78
CA ARG A 12 0.09 -2.25 -5.99
C ARG A 12 0.78 -2.56 -4.67
N PHE A 13 0.89 -1.59 -3.76
CA PHE A 13 1.44 -1.82 -2.41
C PHE A 13 0.54 -2.77 -1.60
N PHE A 14 -0.76 -2.52 -1.61
CA PHE A 14 -1.75 -3.39 -0.96
C PHE A 14 -1.65 -4.85 -1.44
N LEU A 15 -1.68 -5.08 -2.76
CA LEU A 15 -1.60 -6.44 -3.32
C LEU A 15 -0.28 -7.12 -3.00
N ALA A 16 0.82 -6.38 -2.96
CA ALA A 16 2.12 -6.94 -2.56
C ALA A 16 2.09 -7.42 -1.10
N VAL A 17 1.50 -6.64 -0.18
CA VAL A 17 1.37 -7.02 1.24
C VAL A 17 0.39 -8.18 1.40
N ALA A 18 -0.76 -8.14 0.75
CA ALA A 18 -1.77 -9.20 0.81
C ALA A 18 -1.22 -10.56 0.32
N ARG A 19 -0.36 -10.55 -0.71
CA ARG A 19 0.28 -11.77 -1.23
C ARG A 19 1.47 -12.23 -0.40
N ALA A 20 2.27 -11.29 0.11
CA ALA A 20 3.47 -11.61 0.88
C ALA A 20 3.16 -11.96 2.35
N GLY A 21 2.02 -11.52 2.88
CA GLY A 21 1.60 -11.67 4.28
C GLY A 21 2.43 -10.84 5.28
N LYS A 22 3.48 -10.14 4.83
CA LYS A 22 4.35 -9.30 5.65
C LYS A 22 4.78 -8.07 4.88
N LEU A 23 4.72 -6.90 5.53
CA LEU A 23 5.15 -5.62 4.96
C LEU A 23 6.63 -5.61 4.55
N THR A 24 7.52 -6.22 5.34
CA THR A 24 8.96 -6.26 5.03
C THR A 24 9.27 -7.12 3.81
N LEU A 25 8.52 -8.20 3.62
CA LEU A 25 8.64 -9.05 2.44
C LEU A 25 8.08 -8.34 1.19
N ALA A 26 6.95 -7.66 1.32
CA ALA A 26 6.40 -6.81 0.25
C ALA A 26 7.37 -5.70 -0.15
N ALA A 27 8.00 -5.02 0.81
CA ALA A 27 9.00 -3.98 0.57
C ALA A 27 10.19 -4.52 -0.23
N ARG A 28 10.71 -5.69 0.14
CA ARG A 28 11.77 -6.38 -0.59
C ARG A 28 11.36 -6.74 -2.02
N HIS A 29 10.14 -7.24 -2.23
CA HIS A 29 9.63 -7.56 -3.57
C HIS A 29 9.44 -6.32 -4.45
N LEU A 30 9.07 -5.20 -3.83
CA LEU A 30 8.84 -3.94 -4.53
C LEU A 30 10.12 -3.11 -4.72
N GLY A 31 11.24 -3.48 -4.08
CA GLY A 31 12.51 -2.75 -4.15
C GLY A 31 12.47 -1.40 -3.43
N VAL A 32 11.72 -1.32 -2.33
CA VAL A 32 11.50 -0.08 -1.56
C VAL A 32 11.71 -0.30 -0.07
N GLU A 33 11.81 0.80 0.68
CA GLU A 33 11.80 0.78 2.13
C GLU A 33 10.44 0.36 2.71
N HIS A 34 10.48 -0.35 3.84
CA HIS A 34 9.28 -0.77 4.58
C HIS A 34 8.37 0.41 4.97
N SER A 35 8.97 1.55 5.33
CA SER A 35 8.25 2.78 5.67
C SER A 35 7.45 3.33 4.48
N THR A 36 7.93 3.15 3.25
CA THR A 36 7.20 3.54 2.03
C THR A 36 5.96 2.68 1.83
N VAL A 37 6.08 1.36 2.02
CA VAL A 37 4.91 0.46 1.94
C VAL A 37 3.88 0.83 3.00
N SER A 38 4.31 1.06 4.24
CA SER A 38 3.43 1.44 5.34
C SER A 38 2.69 2.76 5.09
N ARG A 39 3.38 3.81 4.61
CA ARG A 39 2.75 5.10 4.26
C ARG A 39 1.71 4.95 3.15
N ARG A 40 2.03 4.17 2.11
CA ARG A 40 1.14 3.94 0.97
C ARG A 40 -0.12 3.17 1.37
N LEU A 41 0.02 2.22 2.29
CA LEU A 41 -1.11 1.48 2.83
C LEU A 41 -2.01 2.36 3.70
N ALA A 42 -1.43 3.20 4.56
CA ALA A 42 -2.18 4.14 5.39
C ALA A 42 -2.95 5.18 4.54
N ALA A 43 -2.34 5.63 3.43
CA ALA A 43 -3.03 6.50 2.46
C ALA A 43 -4.24 5.79 1.85
N LEU A 44 -4.07 4.53 1.41
CA LEU A 44 -5.16 3.74 0.86
C LEU A 44 -6.29 3.50 1.86
N GLU A 45 -5.95 3.16 3.10
CA GLU A 45 -6.93 2.99 4.19
C GLU A 45 -7.73 4.27 4.44
N THR A 46 -7.04 5.42 4.39
CA THR A 46 -7.68 6.74 4.54
C THR A 46 -8.62 7.03 3.38
N THR A 47 -8.20 6.79 2.14
CA THR A 47 -9.04 6.98 0.95
C THR A 47 -10.26 6.05 0.96
N LEU A 48 -10.11 4.81 1.42
CA LEU A 48 -11.20 3.84 1.50
C LEU A 48 -12.09 4.03 2.74
N GLY A 49 -11.64 4.80 3.74
CA GLY A 49 -12.31 4.90 5.03
C GLY A 49 -12.39 3.57 5.78
N ALA A 50 -11.42 2.67 5.55
CA ALA A 50 -11.43 1.31 6.08
C ALA A 50 -10.03 0.85 6.47
N LYS A 51 -9.94 0.06 7.54
CA LYS A 51 -8.70 -0.60 7.95
C LYS A 51 -8.52 -1.91 7.18
N LEU A 52 -7.38 -2.05 6.52
CA LEU A 52 -7.05 -3.20 5.67
C LEU A 52 -6.19 -4.23 6.41
N PHE A 53 -5.34 -3.77 7.35
CA PHE A 53 -4.46 -4.62 8.18
C PHE A 53 -4.39 -4.13 9.62
#